data_AF-A0AA38R5N2-F1
#
_entry.id   AF-A0AA38R5N2-F1
#
_cell.length_a   1.000
_cell.length_b   1.000
_cell.length_c   1.000
_cell.angle_alpha   90.00
_cell.angle_beta   90.00
_cell.angle_gamma   90.00
#
_symmetry.space_group_name_H-M   'P 1'
#
loop_
_entity.id
_entity.type
_entity.pdbx_description
1 polymer ?
#
loop_
_entity_poly.entity_id
_entity_poly.type
_entity_poly.pdbx_seq_one_letter_code
_entity_poly.pdbx_strand_id
1 'polypeptide(L)'
;MSFAVANASRLKPEIRLAQAVSEFEASLSGEQKATFRAQRSKASLSPPQIGDVRAVVAEIDRTSGGKVGARCFGPRLISLLQAVQQFAGLGDILVGGSQNLIACGVWSVVRLTLLLLSGGASSLEKLSLLFMRVGRSAPRYELLAILYPRSKALRSDLSEYFIVVVKLCQHVMRLANKSVLATLIGSVDESSLKSLEADLELWSSSIREQVGILTSQRVEEEAKENSRFRSVVARMAVPLSQSKVFEMQLRWLKACSSYRHEKTWKFLRKRGNATAFKNDKEYRTWRTESRSSTFIVSGKLGSGKSILLANIVDDLSIGNKKANIMYFFCRHDDPESLTTRSVTGSFARQVLQFLFDNNDEIVKSLRSLRPPLDEDGILASLEYVIPREHCAYFILDGLDECDENARITILDTMRRFQDIFNLHLWELGTRDPGLLREIENALLEGAQGMFLWVVLQIDCICMEKTDGGIRESIGNLPSDLYSLFCRVLDKSKRLAPLFQPKILKCLLAAYRPLTAEELREALAVKAGITIRHRDWEVNDILSKFSSQQQESVL
;
A
#
# COMPACT_ATOMS: atom_id res chain seq x y z
N MET A 1 33.36 -13.60 25.77
CA MET A 1 32.03 -13.30 25.20
C MET A 1 30.84 -13.90 25.98
N SER A 2 31.01 -14.84 26.92
CA SER A 2 29.85 -15.47 27.62
C SER A 2 29.09 -14.57 28.60
N PHE A 3 29.76 -13.64 29.30
CA PHE A 3 29.13 -12.78 30.31
C PHE A 3 28.09 -11.77 29.75
N ALA A 4 28.22 -11.35 28.49
CA ALA A 4 27.28 -10.40 27.88
C ALA A 4 25.92 -11.06 27.55
N VAL A 5 25.93 -12.33 27.14
CA VAL A 5 24.72 -13.08 26.78
C VAL A 5 23.90 -13.44 28.02
N ALA A 6 24.56 -13.77 29.14
CA ALA A 6 23.89 -14.12 30.40
C ALA A 6 23.16 -12.96 31.08
N ASN A 7 23.59 -11.70 30.87
CA ASN A 7 22.92 -10.53 31.44
C ASN A 7 21.75 -10.02 30.57
N ALA A 8 21.71 -10.35 29.28
CA ALA A 8 20.63 -9.91 28.39
C ALA A 8 19.24 -10.37 28.89
N SER A 9 19.12 -11.60 29.40
CA SER A 9 17.85 -12.16 29.89
C SER A 9 17.28 -11.48 31.15
N ARG A 10 18.05 -10.63 31.85
CA ARG A 10 17.60 -9.86 33.02
C ARG A 10 17.15 -8.44 32.69
N LEU A 11 17.40 -7.95 31.48
CA LEU A 11 17.06 -6.59 31.08
C LEU A 11 15.60 -6.49 30.62
N LYS A 12 14.94 -5.40 31.01
CA LYS A 12 13.58 -5.09 30.55
C LYS A 12 13.52 -5.04 29.01
N PRO A 13 12.45 -5.52 28.35
CA PRO A 13 12.33 -5.54 26.89
C PRO A 13 12.65 -4.21 26.21
N GLU A 14 12.23 -3.08 26.80
CA GLU A 14 12.48 -1.74 26.27
C GLU A 14 13.98 -1.39 26.24
N ILE A 15 14.74 -1.86 27.24
CA ILE A 15 16.20 -1.68 27.33
C ILE A 15 16.89 -2.58 26.30
N ARG A 16 16.41 -3.83 26.11
CA ARG A 16 16.92 -4.72 25.07
C ARG A 16 16.66 -4.20 23.66
N LEU A 17 15.54 -3.51 23.43
CA LEU A 17 15.27 -2.83 22.16
C LEU A 17 16.26 -1.68 21.92
N ALA A 18 16.52 -0.85 22.95
CA ALA A 18 17.54 0.20 22.89
C ALA A 18 18.94 -0.36 22.58
N GLN A 19 19.28 -1.49 23.20
CA GLN A 19 20.53 -2.23 22.95
C GLN A 19 20.59 -2.74 21.50
N ALA A 20 19.55 -3.42 21.01
CA ALA A 20 19.52 -3.96 19.65
C ALA A 20 19.66 -2.86 18.56
N VAL A 21 19.04 -1.70 18.76
CA VAL A 21 19.19 -0.52 17.88
C VAL A 21 20.63 0.02 17.95
N SER A 22 21.25 0.05 19.14
CA SER A 22 22.63 0.50 19.32
C SER A 22 23.66 -0.46 18.71
N GLU A 23 23.41 -1.78 18.81
CA GLU A 23 24.19 -2.83 18.15
C GLU A 23 24.07 -2.76 16.62
N PHE A 24 22.88 -2.43 16.09
CA PHE A 24 22.72 -2.14 14.67
C PHE A 24 23.56 -0.92 14.27
N GLU A 25 23.47 0.20 14.99
CA GLU A 25 24.28 1.40 14.72
C GLU A 25 25.80 1.14 14.78
N ALA A 26 26.24 0.24 15.67
CA ALA A 26 27.64 -0.18 15.77
C ALA A 26 28.11 -1.05 14.59
N SER A 27 27.19 -1.72 13.88
CA SER A 27 27.50 -2.58 12.72
C SER A 27 27.59 -1.84 11.37
N LEU A 28 27.29 -0.54 11.35
CA LEU A 28 27.28 0.29 10.13
C LEU A 28 28.67 0.86 9.80
N SER A 29 28.93 1.07 8.50
CA SER A 29 30.08 1.87 8.05
C SER A 29 29.95 3.35 8.46
N GLY A 30 31.04 4.13 8.39
CA GLY A 30 31.03 5.54 8.80
C GLY A 30 29.94 6.39 8.11
N GLU A 31 29.80 6.23 6.80
CA GLU A 31 28.78 6.93 5.99
C GLU A 31 27.36 6.44 6.30
N GLN A 32 27.16 5.12 6.41
CA GLN A 32 25.88 4.53 6.80
C GLN A 32 25.45 5.00 8.19
N LYS A 33 26.41 5.12 9.13
CA LYS A 33 26.20 5.58 10.50
C LYS A 33 25.86 7.08 10.58
N ALA A 34 26.49 7.91 9.76
CA ALA A 34 26.12 9.32 9.61
C ALA A 34 24.69 9.46 9.06
N THR A 35 24.36 8.69 8.02
CA THR A 35 23.00 8.64 7.43
C THR A 35 21.95 8.17 8.44
N PHE A 36 22.25 7.11 9.20
CA PHE A 36 21.38 6.59 10.25
C PHE A 36 21.10 7.64 11.33
N ARG A 37 22.15 8.32 11.83
CA ARG A 37 22.03 9.36 12.86
C ARG A 37 21.19 10.53 12.37
N ALA A 38 21.44 11.02 11.15
CA ALA A 38 20.65 12.10 10.55
C ALA A 38 19.16 11.74 10.41
N GLN A 39 18.85 10.51 9.97
CA GLN A 39 17.47 10.00 9.88
C GLN A 39 16.82 9.90 11.26
N ARG A 40 17.54 9.36 12.25
CA ARG A 40 17.05 9.17 13.63
C ARG A 40 16.78 10.51 14.32
N SER A 41 17.70 11.48 14.21
CA SER A 41 17.52 12.83 14.74
C SER A 41 16.34 13.56 14.08
N LYS A 42 16.12 13.39 12.77
CA LYS A 42 14.95 13.95 12.10
C LYS A 42 13.66 13.31 12.63
N ALA A 43 13.61 11.98 12.73
CA ALA A 43 12.44 11.25 13.21
C ALA A 43 12.09 11.58 14.68
N SER A 44 13.09 11.85 15.54
CA SER A 44 12.82 12.28 16.93
C SER A 44 12.31 13.71 17.07
N LEU A 45 12.45 14.57 16.04
CA LEU A 45 11.90 15.92 16.03
C LEU A 45 10.48 15.97 15.44
N SER A 46 10.14 14.99 14.60
CA SER A 46 8.83 14.82 13.98
C SER A 46 8.67 13.32 13.72
N PRO A 47 7.86 12.60 14.51
CA PRO A 47 7.63 11.17 14.33
C PRO A 47 7.21 10.87 12.88
N PRO A 48 7.61 9.70 12.33
CA PRO A 48 7.28 9.36 10.96
C PRO A 48 5.75 9.27 10.80
N GLN A 49 5.25 9.85 9.72
CA GLN A 49 3.82 9.87 9.42
C GLN A 49 3.47 8.87 8.32
N ILE A 50 2.17 8.66 8.06
CA ILE A 50 1.72 7.75 7.00
C ILE A 50 2.24 8.19 5.60
N GLY A 51 2.52 9.48 5.41
CA GLY A 51 3.19 10.02 4.23
C GLY A 51 4.65 9.57 4.10
N ASP A 52 5.41 9.48 5.19
CA ASP A 52 6.80 9.01 5.15
C ASP A 52 6.90 7.54 4.71
N VAL A 53 5.91 6.70 5.04
CA VAL A 53 5.83 5.32 4.55
C VAL A 53 5.73 5.29 3.02
N ARG A 54 4.88 6.14 2.43
CA ARG A 54 4.75 6.27 0.97
C ARG A 54 6.05 6.80 0.36
N ALA A 55 6.66 7.82 0.96
CA ALA A 55 7.93 8.38 0.50
C ALA A 55 9.07 7.34 0.51
N VAL A 56 9.20 6.50 1.56
CA VAL A 56 10.16 5.38 1.60
C VAL A 56 9.90 4.40 0.44
N VAL A 57 8.64 4.02 0.25
CA VAL A 57 8.21 3.06 -0.77
C VAL A 57 8.48 3.56 -2.18
N ALA A 58 8.09 4.80 -2.47
CA ALA A 58 8.31 5.44 -3.77
C ALA A 58 9.81 5.67 -4.04
N GLU A 59 10.61 5.95 -3.00
CA GLU A 59 12.07 6.07 -3.11
C GLU A 59 12.74 4.73 -3.46
N ILE A 60 12.29 3.62 -2.87
CA ILE A 60 12.75 2.25 -3.18
C ILE A 60 12.32 1.83 -4.60
N ASP A 61 11.08 2.09 -4.99
CA ASP A 61 10.61 1.78 -6.35
C ASP A 61 11.33 2.64 -7.40
N ARG A 62 11.74 3.88 -7.06
CA ARG A 62 12.55 4.74 -7.95
C ARG A 62 13.97 4.22 -8.15
N THR A 63 14.65 3.77 -7.10
CA THR A 63 16.03 3.23 -7.21
C THR A 63 16.05 1.85 -7.87
N SER A 64 15.02 1.04 -7.64
CA SER A 64 14.88 -0.31 -8.23
C SER A 64 14.34 -0.29 -9.66
N GLY A 65 13.58 0.76 -10.02
CA GLY A 65 12.71 0.81 -11.19
C GLY A 65 13.26 1.56 -12.40
N GLY A 66 14.59 1.64 -12.58
CA GLY A 66 15.25 2.42 -13.63
C GLY A 66 15.02 1.96 -15.09
N LYS A 67 14.06 1.08 -15.36
CA LYS A 67 13.68 0.60 -16.70
C LYS A 67 12.16 0.54 -16.82
N VAL A 68 11.64 0.83 -18.02
CA VAL A 68 10.23 0.61 -18.37
C VAL A 68 9.90 -0.87 -18.15
N GLY A 69 8.78 -1.16 -17.48
CA GLY A 69 8.37 -2.54 -17.11
C GLY A 69 9.05 -3.14 -15.86
N ALA A 70 9.90 -2.39 -15.14
CA ALA A 70 10.52 -2.90 -13.91
C ALA A 70 9.51 -3.20 -12.78
N ARG A 71 9.80 -4.24 -11.97
CA ARG A 71 8.95 -4.71 -10.86
C ARG A 71 8.86 -3.68 -9.73
N CYS A 72 7.66 -3.37 -9.27
CA CYS A 72 7.42 -2.56 -8.07
C CYS A 72 7.50 -3.44 -6.81
N PHE A 73 8.45 -3.13 -5.92
CA PHE A 73 8.64 -3.83 -4.65
C PHE A 73 7.94 -3.14 -3.49
N GLY A 74 7.73 -1.83 -3.58
CA GLY A 74 7.00 -0.98 -2.65
C GLY A 74 5.75 -1.62 -2.02
N PRO A 75 4.79 -2.13 -2.82
CA PRO A 75 3.56 -2.75 -2.32
C PRO A 75 3.74 -3.94 -1.37
N ARG A 76 4.93 -4.57 -1.36
CA ARG A 76 5.29 -5.68 -0.47
C ARG A 76 5.77 -5.19 0.91
N LEU A 77 6.36 -4.00 0.97
CA LEU A 77 7.03 -3.44 2.15
C LEU A 77 6.11 -2.59 3.05
N ILE A 78 5.06 -2.00 2.47
CA ILE A 78 4.18 -1.03 3.18
C ILE A 78 3.66 -1.58 4.51
N SER A 79 3.23 -2.84 4.57
CA SER A 79 2.59 -3.37 5.78
C SER A 79 3.52 -3.40 7.00
N LEU A 80 4.82 -3.70 6.81
CA LEU A 80 5.80 -3.61 7.89
C LEU A 80 6.14 -2.15 8.19
N LEU A 81 6.35 -1.32 7.17
CA LEU A 81 6.64 0.10 7.35
C LEU A 81 5.51 0.82 8.12
N GLN A 82 4.24 0.49 7.86
CA GLN A 82 3.09 0.98 8.63
C GLN A 82 3.14 0.57 10.11
N ALA A 83 3.51 -0.67 10.42
CA ALA A 83 3.61 -1.12 11.81
C ALA A 83 4.76 -0.42 12.56
N VAL A 84 5.91 -0.25 11.91
CA VAL A 84 7.06 0.48 12.48
C VAL A 84 6.76 1.97 12.63
N GLN A 85 6.03 2.56 11.68
CA GLN A 85 5.55 3.94 11.74
C GLN A 85 4.59 4.15 12.92
N GLN A 86 3.58 3.28 13.07
CA GLN A 86 2.64 3.34 14.20
C GLN A 86 3.37 3.21 15.54
N PHE A 87 4.35 2.29 15.65
CA PHE A 87 5.17 2.14 16.85
C PHE A 87 6.04 3.37 17.16
N ALA A 88 6.63 4.00 16.14
CA ALA A 88 7.36 5.25 16.30
C ALA A 88 6.46 6.38 16.80
N GLY A 89 5.22 6.47 16.31
CA GLY A 89 4.21 7.42 16.80
C GLY A 89 3.85 7.22 18.28
N LEU A 90 3.83 5.98 18.79
CA LEU A 90 3.60 5.72 20.23
C LEU A 90 4.69 6.33 21.14
N GLY A 91 5.93 6.41 20.64
CA GLY A 91 7.07 6.89 21.42
C GLY A 91 6.94 8.36 21.83
N ASP A 92 6.35 9.18 20.96
CA ASP A 92 6.15 10.61 21.19
C ASP A 92 4.92 10.90 22.07
N ILE A 93 3.82 10.17 21.84
CA ILE A 93 2.54 10.45 22.50
C ILE A 93 2.53 10.05 23.98
N LEU A 94 3.36 9.09 24.43
CA LEU A 94 3.07 8.35 25.68
C LEU A 94 4.22 8.09 26.67
N VAL A 95 5.50 8.21 26.29
CA VAL A 95 6.58 7.61 27.13
C VAL A 95 7.88 8.41 27.26
N GLY A 96 7.88 9.67 26.84
CA GLY A 96 8.99 10.61 27.04
C GLY A 96 10.18 10.39 26.11
N GLY A 97 11.07 11.39 26.08
CA GLY A 97 12.08 11.53 25.01
C GLY A 97 12.99 10.33 24.78
N SER A 98 13.33 9.56 25.82
CA SER A 98 14.20 8.38 25.68
C SER A 98 13.54 7.23 24.93
N GLN A 99 12.22 7.02 25.07
CA GLN A 99 11.50 5.98 24.31
C GLN A 99 11.15 6.41 22.89
N ASN A 100 10.84 7.70 22.68
CA ASN A 100 10.74 8.28 21.34
C ASN A 100 12.04 8.03 20.55
N LEU A 101 13.20 8.32 21.15
CA LEU A 101 14.52 8.05 20.54
C LEU A 101 14.79 6.56 20.22
N ILE A 102 14.15 5.62 20.91
CA ILE A 102 14.27 4.17 20.62
C ILE A 102 13.35 3.80 19.46
N ALA A 103 12.08 4.20 19.51
CA ALA A 103 11.09 3.85 18.49
C ALA A 103 11.40 4.49 17.13
N CYS A 104 11.81 5.76 17.11
CA CYS A 104 12.37 6.43 15.92
C CYS A 104 13.71 5.82 15.46
N GLY A 105 14.44 5.17 16.38
CA GLY A 105 15.58 4.32 16.06
C GLY A 105 15.17 3.12 15.21
N VAL A 106 14.13 2.37 15.60
CA VAL A 106 13.61 1.22 14.83
C VAL A 106 13.15 1.64 13.44
N TRP A 107 12.44 2.77 13.31
CA TRP A 107 12.10 3.35 12.00
C TRP A 107 13.34 3.58 11.12
N SER A 108 14.38 4.18 11.69
CA SER A 108 15.64 4.46 10.99
C SER A 108 16.40 3.19 10.60
N VAL A 109 16.35 2.13 11.42
CA VAL A 109 16.93 0.80 11.12
C VAL A 109 16.28 0.22 9.87
N VAL A 110 14.94 0.17 9.85
CA VAL A 110 14.17 -0.43 8.75
C VAL A 110 14.31 0.40 7.47
N ARG A 111 14.18 1.74 7.56
CA ARG A 111 14.35 2.65 6.43
C ARG A 111 15.73 2.54 5.79
N LEU A 112 16.81 2.59 6.58
CA LEU A 112 18.17 2.48 6.06
C LEU A 112 18.41 1.11 5.40
N THR A 113 17.99 0.04 6.05
CA THR A 113 18.14 -1.33 5.53
C THR A 113 17.47 -1.46 4.15
N LEU A 114 16.21 -1.03 4.02
CA LEU A 114 15.48 -1.14 2.75
C LEU A 114 16.08 -0.25 1.63
N LEU A 115 16.54 0.95 1.96
CA LEU A 115 17.17 1.85 0.98
C LEU A 115 18.50 1.29 0.46
N LEU A 116 19.36 0.75 1.32
CA LEU A 116 20.64 0.17 0.90
C LEU A 116 20.47 -1.07 0.02
N LEU A 117 19.41 -1.87 0.26
CA LEU A 117 19.08 -3.05 -0.56
C LEU A 117 18.49 -2.70 -1.92
N SER A 118 17.90 -1.50 -2.07
CA SER A 118 17.22 -1.08 -3.30
C SER A 118 18.16 -0.90 -4.51
N GLY A 119 19.48 -0.90 -4.30
CA GLY A 119 20.49 -0.91 -5.37
C GLY A 119 20.76 -2.28 -6.00
N GLY A 120 20.21 -3.39 -5.47
CA GLY A 120 20.53 -4.76 -5.92
C GLY A 120 19.29 -5.61 -6.25
N ALA A 121 18.91 -5.66 -7.53
CA ALA A 121 17.64 -6.23 -7.98
C ALA A 121 17.39 -7.70 -7.58
N SER A 122 18.41 -8.57 -7.62
CA SER A 122 18.28 -10.00 -7.29
C SER A 122 18.07 -10.27 -5.79
N SER A 123 18.79 -9.54 -4.94
CA SER A 123 18.64 -9.59 -3.47
C SER A 123 17.29 -9.02 -3.03
N LEU A 124 16.84 -7.94 -3.68
CA LEU A 124 15.60 -7.24 -3.34
C LEU A 124 14.34 -8.10 -3.56
N GLU A 125 14.30 -8.96 -4.59
CA GLU A 125 13.16 -9.87 -4.81
C GLU A 125 12.95 -10.81 -3.61
N LYS A 126 13.98 -11.55 -3.18
CA LYS A 126 13.90 -12.49 -2.05
C LYS A 126 13.55 -11.77 -0.74
N LEU A 127 14.19 -10.63 -0.48
CA LEU A 127 13.99 -9.86 0.75
C LEU A 127 12.62 -9.18 0.80
N SER A 128 12.11 -8.66 -0.33
CA SER A 128 10.76 -8.11 -0.38
C SER A 128 9.66 -9.15 -0.15
N LEU A 129 9.89 -10.42 -0.52
CA LEU A 129 8.98 -11.53 -0.18
C LEU A 129 9.00 -11.84 1.32
N LEU A 130 10.18 -11.86 1.95
CA LEU A 130 10.32 -12.04 3.40
C LEU A 130 9.63 -10.91 4.17
N PHE A 131 9.92 -9.66 3.82
CA PHE A 131 9.26 -8.48 4.41
C PHE A 131 7.76 -8.44 4.13
N MET A 132 7.28 -8.99 3.01
CA MET A 132 5.84 -9.16 2.75
C MET A 132 5.19 -10.14 3.72
N ARG A 133 5.83 -11.29 4.00
CA ARG A 133 5.30 -12.29 4.93
C ARG A 133 5.25 -11.72 6.34
N VAL A 134 6.38 -11.22 6.86
CA VAL A 134 6.47 -10.50 8.13
C VAL A 134 5.44 -9.36 8.22
N GLY A 135 5.29 -8.59 7.15
CA GLY A 135 4.35 -7.47 7.07
C GLY A 135 2.88 -7.87 7.14
N ARG A 136 2.48 -9.08 6.71
CA ARG A 136 1.07 -9.53 6.83
C ARG A 136 0.63 -9.57 8.29
N SER A 137 1.51 -10.07 9.15
CA SER A 137 1.26 -10.31 10.57
C SER A 137 1.75 -9.16 11.46
N ALA A 138 2.28 -8.09 10.89
CA ALA A 138 2.76 -6.95 11.65
C ALA A 138 1.61 -6.24 12.43
N PRO A 139 1.80 -5.95 13.74
CA PRO A 139 0.74 -5.46 14.62
C PRO A 139 0.32 -4.04 14.25
N ARG A 140 -0.89 -3.89 13.71
CA ARG A 140 -1.45 -2.63 13.21
C ARG A 140 -2.86 -2.43 13.73
N TYR A 141 -2.97 -1.86 14.93
CA TYR A 141 -4.23 -1.71 15.65
C TYR A 141 -4.53 -0.23 15.86
N GLU A 142 -5.69 0.25 15.40
CA GLU A 142 -6.09 1.66 15.56
C GLU A 142 -6.18 2.08 17.04
N LEU A 143 -6.51 1.14 17.93
CA LEU A 143 -6.60 1.38 19.37
C LEU A 143 -5.23 1.38 20.09
N LEU A 144 -4.12 1.09 19.40
CA LEU A 144 -2.85 0.77 20.07
C LEU A 144 -2.37 1.89 21.01
N ALA A 145 -2.54 3.16 20.63
CA ALA A 145 -2.18 4.30 21.47
C ALA A 145 -3.02 4.43 22.76
N ILE A 146 -4.25 3.93 22.79
CA ILE A 146 -5.09 3.90 24.00
C ILE A 146 -4.68 2.74 24.91
N LEU A 147 -4.31 1.59 24.32
CA LEU A 147 -4.05 0.36 25.05
C LEU A 147 -2.60 0.27 25.58
N TYR A 148 -1.63 0.84 24.85
CA TYR A 148 -0.20 0.79 25.17
C TYR A 148 0.17 1.34 26.56
N PRO A 149 -0.44 2.43 27.09
CA PRO A 149 -0.19 2.88 28.46
C PRO A 149 -0.77 1.94 29.51
N ARG A 150 -1.92 1.31 29.21
CA ARG A 150 -2.72 0.53 30.17
C ARG A 150 -2.10 -0.85 30.47
N SER A 151 -1.47 -1.51 29.48
CA SER A 151 -0.91 -2.86 29.66
C SER A 151 0.62 -2.90 29.59
N LYS A 152 1.26 -3.34 30.67
CA LYS A 152 2.70 -3.63 30.71
C LYS A 152 3.07 -4.84 29.83
N ALA A 153 2.18 -5.83 29.72
CA ALA A 153 2.39 -6.99 28.84
C ALA A 153 2.46 -6.53 27.37
N LEU A 154 1.47 -5.76 26.92
CA LEU A 154 1.45 -5.22 25.55
C LEU A 154 2.72 -4.41 25.19
N ARG A 155 3.26 -3.63 26.13
CA ARG A 155 4.55 -2.92 25.94
C ARG A 155 5.74 -3.87 25.82
N SER A 156 5.76 -4.93 26.63
CA SER A 156 6.76 -6.00 26.56
C SER A 156 6.73 -6.67 25.19
N ASP A 157 5.56 -7.16 24.77
CA ASP A 157 5.39 -7.98 23.57
C ASP A 157 5.69 -7.17 22.29
N LEU A 158 5.30 -5.89 22.24
CA LEU A 158 5.69 -4.97 21.17
C LEU A 158 7.21 -4.73 21.13
N SER A 159 7.85 -4.56 22.29
CA SER A 159 9.30 -4.37 22.35
C SER A 159 10.05 -5.61 21.85
N GLU A 160 9.59 -6.81 22.21
CA GLU A 160 10.11 -8.08 21.70
C GLU A 160 9.93 -8.21 20.19
N TYR A 161 8.72 -7.94 19.67
CA TYR A 161 8.46 -7.93 18.23
C TYR A 161 9.45 -7.03 17.47
N PHE A 162 9.66 -5.79 17.94
CA PHE A 162 10.60 -4.88 17.28
C PHE A 162 12.08 -5.22 17.51
N ILE A 163 12.45 -5.93 18.60
CA ILE A 163 13.79 -6.53 18.74
C ILE A 163 14.01 -7.53 17.60
N VAL A 164 13.04 -8.38 17.29
CA VAL A 164 13.16 -9.36 16.20
C VAL A 164 13.20 -8.66 14.82
N VAL A 165 12.44 -7.59 14.61
CA VAL A 165 12.54 -6.75 13.39
C VAL A 165 13.94 -6.14 13.23
N VAL A 166 14.56 -5.64 14.32
CA VAL A 166 15.93 -5.10 14.29
C VAL A 166 16.95 -6.20 14.02
N LYS A 167 16.82 -7.38 14.66
CA LYS A 167 17.68 -8.55 14.39
C LYS A 167 17.59 -9.01 12.94
N LEU A 168 16.39 -9.03 12.36
CA LEU A 168 16.17 -9.32 10.94
C LEU A 168 16.92 -8.31 10.06
N CYS A 169 16.79 -7.01 10.33
CA CYS A 169 17.53 -5.97 9.60
C CYS A 169 19.05 -6.12 9.74
N GLN A 170 19.56 -6.42 10.94
CA GLN A 170 20.99 -6.72 11.16
C GLN A 170 21.47 -7.94 10.34
N HIS A 171 20.67 -9.02 10.27
CA HIS A 171 21.02 -10.21 9.51
C HIS A 171 21.06 -9.89 8.01
N VAL A 172 20.05 -9.17 7.50
CA VAL A 172 19.97 -8.76 6.09
C VAL A 172 21.13 -7.83 5.71
N MET A 173 21.49 -6.86 6.55
CA MET A 173 22.67 -6.00 6.36
C MET A 173 23.98 -6.81 6.34
N ARG A 174 24.12 -7.82 7.20
CA ARG A 174 25.28 -8.74 7.21
C ARG A 174 25.37 -9.60 5.94
N LEU A 175 24.25 -9.96 5.31
CA LEU A 175 24.24 -10.64 4.01
C LEU A 175 24.65 -9.68 2.88
N ALA A 176 24.12 -8.46 2.87
CA ALA A 176 24.46 -7.44 1.86
C ALA A 176 25.95 -7.08 1.88
N ASN A 177 26.53 -6.83 3.07
CA ASN A 177 27.95 -6.47 3.19
C ASN A 177 28.93 -7.59 2.77
N LYS A 178 28.47 -8.84 2.62
CA LYS A 178 29.29 -9.97 2.12
C LYS A 178 29.23 -10.15 0.59
N SER A 179 28.36 -9.41 -0.11
CA SER A 179 27.94 -9.77 -1.48
C SER A 179 28.79 -9.22 -2.63
N VAL A 180 30.10 -9.06 -2.45
CA VAL A 180 31.06 -9.15 -3.57
C VAL A 180 31.54 -10.60 -3.77
N LEU A 181 31.61 -11.37 -2.68
CA LEU A 181 32.04 -12.79 -2.69
C LEU A 181 30.87 -13.77 -2.51
N ALA A 182 29.79 -13.38 -1.85
CA ALA A 182 28.67 -14.29 -1.52
C ALA A 182 27.86 -14.78 -2.73
N THR A 183 27.99 -14.16 -3.91
CA THR A 183 27.29 -14.60 -5.14
C THR A 183 27.73 -15.99 -5.62
N LEU A 184 28.88 -16.50 -5.13
CA LEU A 184 29.45 -17.80 -5.49
C LEU A 184 29.12 -18.94 -4.51
N ILE A 185 28.49 -18.67 -3.35
CA ILE A 185 28.14 -19.72 -2.37
C ILE A 185 26.65 -19.66 -2.05
N GLY A 186 25.90 -20.56 -2.68
CA GLY A 186 24.45 -20.70 -2.54
C GLY A 186 24.02 -21.31 -1.20
N SER A 187 24.16 -20.57 -0.10
CA SER A 187 23.37 -20.79 1.12
C SER A 187 23.11 -19.47 1.83
N VAL A 188 21.98 -18.84 1.48
CA VAL A 188 21.32 -17.94 2.44
C VAL A 188 21.01 -18.79 3.68
N ASP A 189 21.30 -18.29 4.87
CA ASP A 189 21.02 -18.97 6.14
C ASP A 189 19.50 -18.98 6.42
N GLU A 190 18.82 -19.80 5.64
CA GLU A 190 17.36 -19.88 5.55
C GLU A 190 16.76 -20.41 6.85
N SER A 191 17.51 -21.20 7.62
CA SER A 191 17.22 -21.59 9.00
C SER A 191 17.06 -20.39 9.92
N SER A 192 18.06 -19.49 9.98
CA SER A 192 17.98 -18.29 10.82
C SER A 192 16.87 -17.35 10.39
N LEU A 193 16.64 -17.19 9.07
CA LEU A 193 15.54 -16.36 8.57
C LEU A 193 14.17 -16.95 8.92
N LYS A 194 13.98 -18.27 8.80
CA LYS A 194 12.75 -18.96 9.23
C LYS A 194 12.52 -18.87 10.74
N SER A 195 13.59 -18.95 11.54
CA SER A 195 13.49 -18.77 13.00
C SER A 195 13.00 -17.36 13.35
N LEU A 196 13.58 -16.32 12.74
CA LEU A 196 13.15 -14.93 12.97
C LEU A 196 11.71 -14.68 12.46
N GLU A 197 11.32 -15.32 11.35
CA GLU A 197 9.94 -15.25 10.84
C GLU A 197 8.95 -15.91 11.81
N ALA A 198 9.29 -17.07 12.38
CA ALA A 198 8.48 -17.75 13.40
C ALA A 198 8.37 -16.94 14.71
N ASP A 199 9.47 -16.33 15.17
CA ASP A 199 9.47 -15.44 16.33
C ASP A 199 8.53 -14.23 16.10
N LEU A 200 8.54 -13.63 14.90
CA LEU A 200 7.66 -12.51 14.55
C LEU A 200 6.18 -12.91 14.53
N GLU A 201 5.85 -14.11 14.07
CA GLU A 201 4.49 -14.66 14.13
C GLU A 201 4.03 -14.95 15.58
N LEU A 202 4.91 -15.49 16.41
CA LEU A 202 4.64 -15.74 17.83
C LEU A 202 4.28 -14.44 18.56
N TRP A 203 5.11 -13.40 18.44
CA TRP A 203 4.85 -12.10 19.05
C TRP A 203 3.64 -11.40 18.44
N SER A 204 3.41 -11.51 17.13
CA SER A 204 2.18 -11.05 16.47
C SER A 204 0.92 -11.66 17.09
N SER A 205 0.92 -12.98 17.32
CA SER A 205 -0.21 -13.68 17.93
C SER A 205 -0.45 -13.23 19.37
N SER A 206 0.63 -13.09 20.16
CA SER A 206 0.55 -12.62 21.55
C SER A 206 0.01 -11.19 21.65
N ILE A 207 0.52 -10.26 20.83
CA ILE A 207 0.03 -8.87 20.76
C ILE A 207 -1.45 -8.83 20.36
N ARG A 208 -1.87 -9.69 19.41
CA ARG A 208 -3.27 -9.79 18.97
C ARG A 208 -4.21 -10.22 20.09
N GLU A 209 -3.80 -11.21 20.87
CA GLU A 209 -4.56 -11.68 22.04
C GLU A 209 -4.67 -10.60 23.11
N GLN A 210 -3.55 -9.95 23.47
CA GLN A 210 -3.54 -8.83 24.43
C GLN A 210 -4.44 -7.68 23.98
N VAL A 211 -4.36 -7.26 22.71
CA VAL A 211 -5.24 -6.21 22.16
C VAL A 211 -6.70 -6.65 22.17
N GLY A 212 -7.00 -7.91 21.88
CA GLY A 212 -8.35 -8.47 21.96
C GLY A 212 -8.93 -8.37 23.37
N ILE A 213 -8.22 -8.89 24.37
CA ILE A 213 -8.62 -8.86 25.79
C ILE A 213 -8.87 -7.42 26.25
N LEU A 214 -7.92 -6.51 26.01
CA LEU A 214 -8.02 -5.11 26.44
C LEU A 214 -9.14 -4.36 25.71
N THR A 215 -9.44 -4.71 24.45
CA THR A 215 -10.57 -4.12 23.71
C THR A 215 -11.91 -4.58 24.28
N SER A 216 -12.06 -5.87 24.59
CA SER A 216 -13.28 -6.40 25.24
C SER A 216 -13.51 -5.78 26.62
N GLN A 217 -12.47 -5.70 27.45
CA GLN A 217 -12.54 -5.03 28.75
C GLN A 217 -12.99 -3.57 28.62
N ARG A 218 -12.46 -2.83 27.64
CA ARG A 218 -12.85 -1.43 27.38
C ARG A 218 -14.32 -1.31 26.96
N VAL A 219 -14.84 -2.22 26.13
CA VAL A 219 -16.26 -2.22 25.75
C VAL A 219 -17.16 -2.49 26.95
N GLU A 220 -16.77 -3.38 27.86
CA GLU A 220 -17.49 -3.59 29.12
C GLU A 220 -17.43 -2.39 30.07
N GLU A 221 -16.27 -1.74 30.19
CA GLU A 221 -16.10 -0.49 30.95
C GLU A 221 -17.02 0.61 30.39
N GLU A 222 -16.98 0.86 29.08
CA GLU A 222 -17.83 1.84 28.39
C GLU A 222 -19.33 1.52 28.55
N ALA A 223 -19.74 0.24 28.58
CA ALA A 223 -21.12 -0.15 28.84
C ALA A 223 -21.56 0.09 30.30
N LYS A 224 -20.67 -0.17 31.26
CA LYS A 224 -20.88 0.09 32.70
C LYS A 224 -20.87 1.59 33.03
N GLU A 225 -20.13 2.40 32.27
CA GLU A 225 -20.16 3.87 32.38
C GLU A 225 -21.39 4.46 31.68
N ASN A 226 -21.70 4.09 30.43
CA ASN A 226 -22.87 4.63 29.71
C ASN A 226 -24.21 4.38 30.43
N SER A 227 -24.31 3.30 31.21
CA SER A 227 -25.48 3.00 32.05
C SER A 227 -25.53 3.82 33.35
N ARG A 228 -24.41 4.39 33.81
CA ARG A 228 -24.30 5.19 35.05
C ARG A 228 -24.23 6.70 34.83
N PHE A 229 -23.77 7.16 33.66
CA PHE A 229 -23.18 8.51 33.52
C PHE A 229 -23.87 9.49 32.56
N ARG A 230 -25.20 9.45 32.40
CA ARG A 230 -25.94 10.41 31.55
C ARG A 230 -26.08 11.85 32.10
N SER A 231 -25.63 12.16 33.32
CA SER A 231 -25.93 13.46 33.98
C SER A 231 -24.74 14.38 34.34
N VAL A 232 -23.49 13.91 34.41
CA VAL A 232 -22.42 14.65 35.13
C VAL A 232 -21.27 15.21 34.26
N VAL A 233 -20.92 14.59 33.13
CA VAL A 233 -19.63 14.88 32.44
C VAL A 233 -19.64 16.15 31.56
N ALA A 234 -20.78 16.80 31.37
CA ALA A 234 -20.89 17.92 30.44
C ALA A 234 -20.16 19.22 30.85
N ARG A 235 -19.67 19.35 32.10
CA ARG A 235 -19.48 20.66 32.76
C ARG A 235 -18.08 21.04 33.27
N MET A 236 -16.99 20.43 32.78
CA MET A 236 -15.63 20.88 33.13
C MET A 236 -14.67 20.94 31.94
N ALA A 237 -14.18 22.14 31.64
CA ALA A 237 -13.09 22.41 30.69
C ALA A 237 -11.71 22.15 31.35
N VAL A 238 -11.45 20.90 31.72
CA VAL A 238 -10.14 20.46 32.24
C VAL A 238 -9.19 20.19 31.07
N PRO A 239 -7.87 20.48 31.19
CA PRO A 239 -6.86 19.93 30.29
C PRO A 239 -7.01 18.41 30.19
N LEU A 240 -7.43 17.92 29.01
CA LEU A 240 -7.63 16.51 28.76
C LEU A 240 -6.27 15.80 28.63
N SER A 241 -6.11 14.62 29.22
CA SER A 241 -4.94 13.77 29.00
C SER A 241 -4.82 13.36 27.53
N GLN A 242 -3.59 13.11 27.06
CA GLN A 242 -3.32 12.72 25.65
C GLN A 242 -4.18 11.54 25.18
N SER A 243 -4.47 10.57 26.06
CA SER A 243 -5.39 9.45 25.77
C SER A 243 -6.79 9.93 25.33
N LYS A 244 -7.34 10.97 25.98
CA LYS A 244 -8.66 11.53 25.63
C LYS A 244 -8.64 12.34 24.33
N VAL A 245 -7.50 12.95 23.99
CA VAL A 245 -7.30 13.59 22.67
C VAL A 245 -7.30 12.53 21.56
N PHE A 246 -6.58 11.43 21.76
CA PHE A 246 -6.58 10.31 20.81
C PHE A 246 -7.96 9.63 20.69
N GLU A 247 -8.70 9.47 21.80
CA GLU A 247 -10.09 8.97 21.78
C GLU A 247 -11.01 9.87 20.95
N MET A 248 -10.87 11.19 21.07
CA MET A 248 -11.58 12.15 20.23
C MET A 248 -11.19 11.96 18.76
N GLN A 249 -9.90 12.00 18.43
CA GLN A 249 -9.42 11.80 17.05
C GLN A 249 -9.97 10.52 16.43
N LEU A 250 -9.90 9.39 17.15
CA LEU A 250 -10.45 8.11 16.71
C LEU A 250 -11.97 8.15 16.51
N ARG A 251 -12.72 8.88 17.35
CA ARG A 251 -14.17 9.06 17.18
C ARG A 251 -14.52 9.77 15.88
N TRP A 252 -13.78 10.82 15.50
CA TRP A 252 -13.93 11.49 14.21
C TRP A 252 -13.58 10.56 13.04
N LEU A 253 -12.46 9.84 13.11
CA LEU A 253 -12.05 8.89 12.06
C LEU A 253 -13.02 7.71 11.89
N LYS A 254 -13.71 7.28 12.97
CA LYS A 254 -14.74 6.24 12.95
C LYS A 254 -16.11 6.71 12.42
N ALA A 255 -16.39 8.01 12.44
CA ALA A 255 -17.60 8.55 11.83
C ALA A 255 -17.48 8.61 10.30
N CYS A 256 -16.26 8.82 9.81
CA CYS A 256 -15.88 8.72 8.41
C CYS A 256 -15.93 7.27 7.87
N SER A 257 -15.72 7.09 6.56
CA SER A 257 -15.74 5.74 5.95
C SER A 257 -14.65 4.81 6.51
N SER A 258 -15.02 3.54 6.69
CA SER A 258 -14.12 2.42 6.96
C SER A 258 -13.45 1.85 5.71
N TYR A 259 -13.77 2.36 4.51
CA TYR A 259 -13.29 1.81 3.24
C TYR A 259 -11.76 1.89 3.12
N ARG A 260 -11.13 0.75 2.80
CA ARG A 260 -9.67 0.61 2.78
C ARG A 260 -9.07 0.95 1.42
N HIS A 261 -9.20 2.21 1.01
CA HIS A 261 -8.66 2.81 -0.23
C HIS A 261 -7.22 2.36 -0.57
N GLU A 262 -6.34 2.22 0.43
CA GLU A 262 -4.97 1.71 0.24
C GLU A 262 -4.90 0.33 -0.44
N LYS A 263 -5.89 -0.57 -0.26
CA LYS A 263 -5.88 -1.91 -0.85
C LYS A 263 -5.87 -1.83 -2.37
N THR A 264 -6.72 -0.98 -2.93
CA THR A 264 -6.87 -0.80 -4.39
C THR A 264 -5.62 -0.17 -4.98
N TRP A 265 -5.09 0.88 -4.34
CA TRP A 265 -3.81 1.47 -4.74
C TRP A 265 -2.64 0.45 -4.71
N LYS A 266 -2.49 -0.32 -3.62
CA LYS A 266 -1.51 -1.41 -3.48
C LYS A 266 -1.66 -2.49 -4.54
N PHE A 267 -2.88 -2.74 -5.03
CA PHE A 267 -3.16 -3.69 -6.11
C PHE A 267 -2.75 -3.11 -7.47
N LEU A 268 -3.15 -1.87 -7.79
CA LEU A 268 -2.81 -1.19 -9.03
C LEU A 268 -1.29 -1.04 -9.22
N ARG A 269 -0.56 -0.65 -8.16
CA ARG A 269 0.91 -0.57 -8.16
C ARG A 269 1.63 -1.89 -8.44
N LYS A 270 1.00 -3.04 -8.16
CA LYS A 270 1.54 -4.37 -8.52
C LYS A 270 1.34 -4.73 -9.99
N ARG A 271 0.37 -4.11 -10.68
CA ARG A 271 0.05 -4.41 -12.08
C ARG A 271 0.90 -3.63 -13.08
N GLY A 272 1.53 -2.53 -12.68
CA GLY A 272 2.43 -1.80 -13.57
C GLY A 272 3.08 -0.54 -13.00
N ASN A 273 4.19 -0.16 -13.63
CA ASN A 273 4.92 1.08 -13.39
C ASN A 273 4.77 1.97 -14.64
N ALA A 274 3.98 3.03 -14.53
CA ALA A 274 3.78 4.00 -15.60
C ALA A 274 4.56 5.27 -15.25
N THR A 275 5.55 5.66 -16.05
CA THR A 275 6.45 6.80 -15.75
C THR A 275 6.47 7.88 -16.83
N ALA A 276 5.86 7.64 -17.99
CA ALA A 276 5.86 8.56 -19.14
C ALA A 276 5.30 9.96 -18.80
N PHE A 277 4.30 10.02 -17.91
CA PHE A 277 3.67 11.27 -17.47
C PHE A 277 4.64 12.29 -16.84
N LYS A 278 5.83 11.87 -16.38
CA LYS A 278 6.80 12.79 -15.78
C LYS A 278 7.37 13.80 -16.78
N ASN A 279 7.35 13.46 -18.07
CA ASN A 279 7.76 14.33 -19.16
C ASN A 279 6.60 15.17 -19.70
N ASP A 280 5.36 14.86 -19.31
CA ASP A 280 4.18 15.58 -19.77
C ASP A 280 4.15 17.01 -19.23
N LYS A 281 3.82 17.96 -20.11
CA LYS A 281 3.86 19.40 -19.79
C LYS A 281 2.69 19.79 -18.88
N GLU A 282 1.52 19.20 -19.07
CA GLU A 282 0.31 19.50 -18.31
C GLU A 282 0.47 19.00 -16.88
N TYR A 283 0.90 17.74 -16.70
CA TYR A 283 1.25 17.17 -15.40
C TYR A 283 2.28 18.01 -14.64
N ARG A 284 3.34 18.46 -15.33
CA ARG A 284 4.38 19.30 -14.69
C ARG A 284 3.87 20.67 -14.30
N THR A 285 3.05 21.31 -15.14
CA THR A 285 2.43 22.61 -14.86
C THR A 285 1.52 22.46 -13.65
N TRP A 286 0.57 21.52 -13.72
CA TRP A 286 -0.36 21.13 -12.68
C TRP A 286 0.30 20.96 -11.30
N ARG A 287 1.38 20.18 -11.25
CA ARG A 287 2.11 19.88 -10.02
C ARG A 287 2.76 21.12 -9.37
N THR A 288 3.13 22.12 -10.15
CA THR A 288 3.90 23.28 -9.69
C THR A 288 3.05 24.52 -9.44
N GLU A 289 1.78 24.50 -9.85
CA GLU A 289 0.90 25.66 -9.78
C GLU A 289 0.45 25.96 -8.33
N SER A 290 0.39 27.25 -7.98
CA SER A 290 0.08 27.70 -6.61
C SER A 290 -1.41 27.98 -6.38
N ARG A 291 -2.22 27.92 -7.44
CA ARG A 291 -3.68 28.16 -7.41
C ARG A 291 -4.44 26.83 -7.43
N SER A 292 -5.76 26.94 -7.31
CA SER A 292 -6.63 25.77 -7.19
C SER A 292 -6.60 24.88 -8.45
N SER A 293 -5.87 23.73 -8.43
CA SER A 293 -5.67 22.80 -9.58
C SER A 293 -5.52 21.25 -9.31
N THR A 294 -6.20 20.37 -10.10
CA THR A 294 -6.11 18.88 -10.34
C THR A 294 -5.99 18.64 -11.87
N PHE A 295 -6.03 17.40 -12.35
CA PHE A 295 -5.68 16.97 -13.70
C PHE A 295 -6.57 15.79 -14.15
N ILE A 296 -7.19 15.81 -15.34
CA ILE A 296 -8.00 14.68 -15.84
C ILE A 296 -7.15 13.74 -16.68
N VAL A 297 -7.15 12.47 -16.29
CA VAL A 297 -6.68 11.38 -17.16
C VAL A 297 -7.89 10.76 -17.83
N SER A 298 -8.17 11.12 -19.09
CA SER A 298 -9.15 10.44 -19.93
C SER A 298 -8.49 9.36 -20.81
N GLY A 299 -9.29 8.50 -21.42
CA GLY A 299 -8.81 7.37 -22.23
C GLY A 299 -9.76 6.18 -22.18
N LYS A 300 -9.72 5.31 -23.20
CA LYS A 300 -10.66 4.19 -23.33
C LYS A 300 -10.53 3.18 -22.19
N LEU A 301 -11.50 2.27 -22.05
CA LEU A 301 -11.41 1.16 -21.10
C LEU A 301 -10.08 0.42 -21.30
N GLY A 302 -9.40 0.05 -20.21
CA GLY A 302 -8.10 -0.61 -20.29
C GLY A 302 -6.91 0.27 -20.68
N SER A 303 -7.05 1.59 -20.91
CA SER A 303 -5.94 2.53 -21.22
C SER A 303 -4.88 2.74 -20.13
N GLY A 304 -4.97 2.03 -19.01
CA GLY A 304 -3.99 2.11 -17.92
C GLY A 304 -4.20 3.29 -16.97
N LYS A 305 -5.28 4.07 -17.10
CA LYS A 305 -5.61 5.25 -16.24
C LYS A 305 -5.39 4.99 -14.75
N SER A 306 -5.98 3.94 -14.21
CA SER A 306 -5.86 3.53 -12.81
C SER A 306 -4.41 3.26 -12.39
N ILE A 307 -3.60 2.66 -13.27
CA ILE A 307 -2.17 2.42 -13.04
C ILE A 307 -1.43 3.76 -13.07
N LEU A 308 -1.70 4.62 -14.05
CA LEU A 308 -1.11 5.96 -14.18
C LEU A 308 -1.39 6.82 -12.93
N LEU A 309 -2.65 6.94 -12.51
CA LEU A 309 -3.05 7.68 -11.30
C LEU A 309 -2.40 7.09 -10.04
N ALA A 310 -2.28 5.77 -9.93
CA ALA A 310 -1.57 5.13 -8.82
C ALA A 310 -0.06 5.45 -8.80
N ASN A 311 0.59 5.65 -9.97
CA ASN A 311 1.98 6.08 -10.06
C ASN A 311 2.16 7.60 -9.81
N ILE A 312 1.17 8.43 -10.14
CA ILE A 312 1.15 9.87 -9.80
C ILE A 312 1.17 10.08 -8.28
N VAL A 313 0.41 9.28 -7.52
CA VAL A 313 0.43 9.29 -6.03
C VAL A 313 1.84 9.08 -5.47
N ASP A 314 2.63 8.16 -6.05
CA ASP A 314 4.02 7.92 -5.64
C ASP A 314 4.94 9.09 -6.03
N ASP A 315 4.81 9.63 -7.25
CA ASP A 315 5.69 10.71 -7.69
C ASP A 315 5.50 12.01 -6.87
N LEU A 316 4.24 12.35 -6.55
CA LEU A 316 3.92 13.44 -5.63
C LEU A 316 4.55 13.20 -4.24
N SER A 317 4.48 11.96 -3.73
CA SER A 317 5.05 11.57 -2.43
C SER A 317 6.59 11.71 -2.38
N ILE A 318 7.29 11.61 -3.51
CA ILE A 318 8.75 11.82 -3.60
C ILE A 318 9.08 13.32 -3.62
N GLY A 319 8.38 14.09 -4.46
CA GLY A 319 8.76 15.47 -4.79
C GLY A 319 8.51 16.49 -3.68
N ASN A 320 7.51 16.27 -2.82
CA ASN A 320 7.23 17.17 -1.70
C ASN A 320 6.84 16.38 -0.45
N LYS A 321 7.77 16.26 0.51
CA LYS A 321 7.58 15.53 1.78
C LYS A 321 6.57 16.16 2.75
N LYS A 322 6.02 17.33 2.42
CA LYS A 322 4.91 17.99 3.14
C LYS A 322 3.61 18.05 2.33
N ALA A 323 3.56 17.50 1.12
CA ALA A 323 2.33 17.47 0.33
C ALA A 323 1.28 16.58 1.02
N ASN A 324 0.12 17.16 1.32
CA ASN A 324 -1.04 16.39 1.71
C ASN A 324 -1.59 15.70 0.46
N ILE A 325 -1.58 14.37 0.41
CA ILE A 325 -1.97 13.58 -0.76
C ILE A 325 -3.04 12.60 -0.32
N MET A 326 -4.24 12.74 -0.89
CA MET A 326 -5.39 11.89 -0.66
C MET A 326 -5.75 11.18 -1.95
N TYR A 327 -6.17 9.92 -1.86
CA TYR A 327 -6.56 9.17 -3.04
C TYR A 327 -7.71 8.21 -2.78
N PHE A 328 -8.52 7.99 -3.81
CA PHE A 328 -9.57 6.99 -3.86
C PHE A 328 -9.64 6.38 -5.27
N PHE A 329 -9.95 5.09 -5.32
CA PHE A 329 -10.05 4.33 -6.56
C PHE A 329 -11.36 3.54 -6.53
N CYS A 330 -12.38 4.02 -7.24
CA CYS A 330 -13.66 3.35 -7.42
C CYS A 330 -13.46 2.06 -8.24
N ARG A 331 -14.33 1.07 -8.01
CA ARG A 331 -14.22 -0.27 -8.59
C ARG A 331 -15.60 -0.84 -8.89
N HIS A 332 -15.87 -1.14 -10.17
CA HIS A 332 -17.11 -1.83 -10.54
C HIS A 332 -17.30 -3.19 -9.85
N ASP A 333 -16.21 -3.88 -9.48
CA ASP A 333 -16.24 -5.19 -8.80
C ASP A 333 -16.37 -5.09 -7.27
N ASP A 334 -16.54 -3.88 -6.72
CA ASP A 334 -16.68 -3.61 -5.28
C ASP A 334 -17.76 -2.53 -5.04
N PRO A 335 -19.03 -2.93 -4.85
CA PRO A 335 -20.14 -1.99 -4.66
C PRO A 335 -19.99 -1.05 -3.46
N GLU A 336 -19.23 -1.44 -2.42
CA GLU A 336 -18.95 -0.56 -1.27
C GLU A 336 -18.15 0.68 -1.75
N SER A 337 -17.25 0.50 -2.71
CA SER A 337 -16.39 1.56 -3.26
C SER A 337 -17.14 2.61 -4.07
N LEU A 338 -18.28 2.27 -4.67
CA LEU A 338 -19.04 3.15 -5.56
C LEU A 338 -19.96 4.12 -4.81
N THR A 339 -20.20 3.89 -3.52
CA THR A 339 -21.09 4.73 -2.71
C THR A 339 -20.46 6.09 -2.39
N THR A 340 -21.27 7.16 -2.42
CA THR A 340 -20.85 8.51 -2.01
C THR A 340 -20.09 8.48 -0.70
N ARG A 341 -20.70 7.90 0.34
CA ARG A 341 -20.15 7.77 1.70
C ARG A 341 -18.76 7.14 1.74
N SER A 342 -18.46 6.18 0.86
CA SER A 342 -17.12 5.59 0.78
C SER A 342 -16.11 6.57 0.21
N VAL A 343 -16.45 7.28 -0.87
CA VAL A 343 -15.56 8.24 -1.54
C VAL A 343 -15.33 9.47 -0.65
N THR A 344 -16.40 10.21 -0.36
CA THR A 344 -16.37 11.46 0.44
C THR A 344 -15.86 11.19 1.85
N GLY A 345 -16.38 10.15 2.51
CA GLY A 345 -15.96 9.73 3.84
C GLY A 345 -14.52 9.23 3.89
N SER A 346 -14.00 8.61 2.83
CA SER A 346 -12.57 8.25 2.80
C SER A 346 -11.67 9.46 2.57
N PHE A 347 -12.10 10.44 1.77
CA PHE A 347 -11.38 11.71 1.62
C PHE A 347 -11.37 12.51 2.92
N ALA A 348 -12.52 12.70 3.57
CA ALA A 348 -12.64 13.36 4.88
C ALA A 348 -11.77 12.65 5.94
N ARG A 349 -11.73 11.30 5.95
CA ARG A 349 -10.84 10.54 6.84
C ARG A 349 -9.35 10.81 6.57
N GLN A 350 -8.94 10.86 5.30
CA GLN A 350 -7.55 11.14 4.93
C GLN A 350 -7.15 12.59 5.28
N VAL A 351 -8.05 13.56 5.06
CA VAL A 351 -7.89 14.95 5.51
C VAL A 351 -7.72 15.01 7.03
N LEU A 352 -8.67 14.49 7.80
CA LEU A 352 -8.64 14.52 9.26
C LEU A 352 -7.37 13.87 9.82
N GLN A 353 -6.97 12.72 9.28
CA GLN A 353 -5.73 12.06 9.70
C GLN A 353 -4.51 12.96 9.46
N PHE A 354 -4.37 13.54 8.27
CA PHE A 354 -3.28 14.48 8.00
C PHE A 354 -3.30 15.68 8.97
N LEU A 355 -4.47 16.28 9.21
CA LEU A 355 -4.61 17.45 10.09
C LEU A 355 -4.25 17.11 11.55
N PHE A 356 -4.71 15.95 12.04
CA PHE A 356 -4.36 15.43 13.37
C PHE A 356 -2.87 15.13 13.52
N ASP A 357 -2.21 14.67 12.45
CA ASP A 357 -0.79 14.33 12.43
C ASP A 357 0.13 15.58 12.32
N ASN A 358 -0.39 16.75 11.92
CA ASN A 358 0.43 17.91 11.54
C ASN A 358 0.07 19.26 12.21
N ASN A 359 -1.08 19.40 12.90
CA ASN A 359 -1.50 20.71 13.43
C ASN A 359 -2.31 20.62 14.75
N ASP A 360 -1.63 20.87 15.88
CA ASP A 360 -2.23 20.86 17.22
C ASP A 360 -3.32 21.93 17.45
N GLU A 361 -3.23 23.09 16.79
CA GLU A 361 -4.25 24.14 16.91
C GLU A 361 -5.55 23.74 16.20
N ILE A 362 -5.45 22.99 15.10
CA ILE A 362 -6.59 22.36 14.44
C ILE A 362 -7.21 21.28 15.33
N VAL A 363 -6.40 20.46 16.02
CA VAL A 363 -6.89 19.48 17.01
C VAL A 363 -7.63 20.19 18.16
N LYS A 364 -7.09 21.30 18.69
CA LYS A 364 -7.74 22.12 19.72
C LYS A 364 -9.06 22.75 19.24
N SER A 365 -9.12 23.16 17.97
CA SER A 365 -10.30 23.76 17.35
C SER A 365 -11.41 22.72 17.15
N LEU A 366 -11.10 21.57 16.55
CA LEU A 366 -12.03 20.44 16.39
C LEU A 366 -12.53 19.89 17.73
N ARG A 367 -11.73 20.00 18.81
CA ARG A 367 -12.17 19.67 20.18
C ARG A 367 -13.24 20.62 20.73
N SER A 368 -13.23 21.88 20.32
CA SER A 368 -14.24 22.87 20.75
C SER A 368 -15.58 22.69 20.03
N LEU A 369 -15.52 22.22 18.78
CA LEU A 369 -16.69 21.90 17.98
C LEU A 369 -17.34 20.60 18.50
N ARG A 370 -18.65 20.66 18.75
CA ARG A 370 -19.50 19.47 18.97
C ARG A 370 -20.50 19.33 17.82
N PRO A 371 -20.05 19.12 16.57
CA PRO A 371 -20.96 18.95 15.45
C PRO A 371 -21.69 17.60 15.58
N PRO A 372 -22.80 17.41 14.85
CA PRO A 372 -23.21 16.06 14.48
C PRO A 372 -22.05 15.37 13.76
N LEU A 373 -21.85 14.07 14.03
CA LEU A 373 -20.83 13.25 13.39
C LEU A 373 -21.43 12.48 12.20
N ASP A 374 -22.20 13.21 11.39
CA ASP A 374 -22.65 12.81 10.06
C ASP A 374 -21.72 13.39 9.00
N GLU A 375 -21.98 13.06 7.73
CA GLU A 375 -21.12 13.41 6.60
C GLU A 375 -21.01 14.94 6.42
N ASP A 376 -22.15 15.64 6.44
CA ASP A 376 -22.22 17.10 6.34
C ASP A 376 -21.60 17.82 7.53
N GLY A 377 -21.83 17.35 8.77
CA GLY A 377 -21.22 17.92 9.97
C GLY A 377 -19.71 17.78 10.00
N ILE A 378 -19.16 16.67 9.48
CA ILE A 378 -17.72 16.48 9.29
C ILE A 378 -17.20 17.41 8.20
N LEU A 379 -17.86 17.50 7.05
CA LEU A 379 -17.46 18.39 5.96
C LEU A 379 -17.43 19.84 6.43
N ALA A 380 -18.54 20.36 6.98
CA ALA A 380 -18.63 21.73 7.52
C ALA A 380 -17.55 22.05 8.57
N SER A 381 -17.20 21.07 9.41
CA SER A 381 -16.11 21.22 10.40
C SER A 381 -14.73 21.28 9.76
N LEU A 382 -14.53 20.60 8.63
CA LEU A 382 -13.30 20.73 7.84
C LEU A 382 -13.21 22.12 7.20
N GLU A 383 -14.28 22.63 6.57
CA GLU A 383 -14.28 23.97 5.94
C GLU A 383 -13.99 25.09 6.94
N TYR A 384 -14.42 24.94 8.21
CA TYR A 384 -14.13 25.90 9.27
C TYR A 384 -12.68 25.85 9.79
N VAL A 385 -12.07 24.67 9.83
CA VAL A 385 -10.78 24.46 10.54
C VAL A 385 -9.57 24.43 9.60
N ILE A 386 -9.74 24.16 8.30
CA ILE A 386 -8.64 24.15 7.33
C ILE A 386 -8.22 25.60 6.99
N PRO A 387 -6.93 25.97 7.15
CA PRO A 387 -6.42 27.26 6.70
C PRO A 387 -6.45 27.37 5.17
N ARG A 388 -6.82 28.53 4.63
CA ARG A 388 -6.87 28.80 3.17
C ARG A 388 -5.53 28.68 2.43
N GLU A 389 -4.43 28.61 3.16
CA GLU A 389 -3.08 28.39 2.59
C GLU A 389 -2.72 26.89 2.50
N HIS A 390 -3.60 25.99 2.93
CA HIS A 390 -3.33 24.56 2.95
C HIS A 390 -3.42 23.95 1.54
N CYS A 391 -2.29 23.50 0.99
CA CYS A 391 -2.27 22.78 -0.29
C CYS A 391 -2.47 21.26 -0.09
N ALA A 392 -3.36 20.66 -0.86
CA ALA A 392 -3.62 19.23 -0.87
C ALA A 392 -3.96 18.72 -2.28
N TYR A 393 -3.50 17.51 -2.59
CA TYR A 393 -3.77 16.81 -3.86
C TYR A 393 -4.79 15.70 -3.62
N PHE A 394 -5.90 15.72 -4.36
CA PHE A 394 -6.90 14.64 -4.33
C PHE A 394 -6.85 13.88 -5.66
N ILE A 395 -6.68 12.56 -5.59
CA ILE A 395 -6.65 11.68 -6.76
C ILE A 395 -7.89 10.79 -6.71
N LEU A 396 -8.73 10.85 -7.74
CA LEU A 396 -9.93 10.03 -7.86
C LEU A 396 -9.93 9.29 -9.21
N ASP A 397 -10.09 7.98 -9.18
CA ASP A 397 -10.18 7.09 -10.34
C ASP A 397 -11.53 6.36 -10.35
N GLY A 398 -12.09 6.11 -11.54
CA GLY A 398 -13.33 5.34 -11.71
C GLY A 398 -14.63 6.07 -11.31
N LEU A 399 -14.67 7.41 -11.33
CA LEU A 399 -15.88 8.19 -11.03
C LEU A 399 -17.01 7.97 -12.07
N ASP A 400 -16.66 7.47 -13.26
CA ASP A 400 -17.57 6.97 -14.29
C ASP A 400 -18.29 5.68 -13.90
N GLU A 401 -17.72 4.87 -13.00
CA GLU A 401 -18.33 3.64 -12.47
C GLU A 401 -19.41 3.91 -11.39
N CYS A 402 -19.45 5.12 -10.81
CA CYS A 402 -20.50 5.54 -9.89
C CYS A 402 -21.80 5.90 -10.63
N ASP A 403 -22.95 5.71 -9.96
CA ASP A 403 -24.24 6.19 -10.46
C ASP A 403 -24.29 7.73 -10.55
N GLU A 404 -25.28 8.25 -11.28
CA GLU A 404 -25.38 9.69 -11.57
C GLU A 404 -25.56 10.56 -10.32
N ASN A 405 -26.36 10.11 -9.34
CA ASN A 405 -26.60 10.85 -8.11
C ASN A 405 -25.35 10.84 -7.20
N ALA A 406 -24.69 9.69 -7.08
CA ALA A 406 -23.42 9.60 -6.37
C ALA A 406 -22.35 10.48 -7.04
N ARG A 407 -22.25 10.46 -8.37
CA ARG A 407 -21.30 11.26 -9.14
C ARG A 407 -21.50 12.76 -8.91
N ILE A 408 -22.73 13.26 -8.97
CA ILE A 408 -23.06 14.67 -8.68
C ILE A 408 -22.62 15.02 -7.25
N THR A 409 -23.03 14.22 -6.26
CA THR A 409 -22.72 14.49 -4.84
C THR A 409 -21.22 14.46 -4.55
N ILE A 410 -20.47 13.53 -5.16
CA ILE A 410 -19.01 13.46 -5.07
C ILE A 410 -18.39 14.70 -5.70
N LEU A 411 -18.82 15.11 -6.91
CA LEU A 411 -18.29 16.29 -7.59
C LEU A 411 -18.57 17.58 -6.81
N ASP A 412 -19.76 17.74 -6.23
CA ASP A 412 -20.09 18.90 -5.39
C ASP A 412 -19.28 18.91 -4.08
N THR A 413 -19.01 17.74 -3.50
CA THR A 413 -18.06 17.63 -2.37
C THR A 413 -16.64 17.98 -2.79
N MET A 414 -16.19 17.55 -3.98
CA MET A 414 -14.88 17.93 -4.52
C MET A 414 -14.81 19.42 -4.86
N ARG A 415 -15.92 20.07 -5.25
CA ARG A 415 -16.02 21.52 -5.47
C ARG A 415 -15.95 22.31 -4.16
N ARG A 416 -16.64 21.85 -3.10
CA ARG A 416 -16.44 22.40 -1.76
C ARG A 416 -14.97 22.27 -1.34
N PHE A 417 -14.35 21.14 -1.62
CA PHE A 417 -12.89 20.99 -1.45
C PHE A 417 -12.05 21.83 -2.43
N GLN A 418 -12.55 22.30 -3.59
CA GLN A 418 -11.87 23.26 -4.50
C GLN A 418 -11.88 24.70 -3.97
N ASP A 419 -12.89 25.05 -3.19
CA ASP A 419 -12.99 26.35 -2.51
C ASP A 419 -12.11 26.40 -1.24
N ILE A 420 -11.68 25.23 -0.74
CA ILE A 420 -10.88 25.04 0.49
C ILE A 420 -9.42 24.66 0.17
N PHE A 421 -9.22 23.86 -0.88
CA PHE A 421 -7.95 23.29 -1.35
C PHE A 421 -7.83 23.44 -2.87
N ASN A 422 -6.67 23.08 -3.41
CA ASN A 422 -6.37 23.36 -4.80
C ASN A 422 -6.76 22.21 -5.78
N LEU A 423 -7.84 22.35 -6.57
CA LEU A 423 -8.34 21.38 -7.58
C LEU A 423 -8.88 22.03 -8.91
N HIS A 424 -8.73 21.33 -10.05
CA HIS A 424 -9.04 21.67 -11.47
C HIS A 424 -9.35 20.37 -12.24
N LEU A 425 -10.01 20.47 -13.39
CA LEU A 425 -10.26 19.34 -14.28
C LEU A 425 -10.33 19.83 -15.74
N TRP A 426 -9.41 19.41 -16.64
CA TRP A 426 -9.62 19.34 -18.11
C TRP A 426 -8.67 18.32 -18.82
N GLU A 427 -8.77 18.20 -20.16
CA GLU A 427 -8.60 17.04 -21.05
C GLU A 427 -7.77 17.28 -22.38
N LEU A 428 -7.16 16.20 -22.92
CA LEU A 428 -6.85 15.86 -24.35
C LEU A 428 -5.59 16.40 -25.10
N GLY A 429 -4.75 15.49 -25.66
CA GLY A 429 -3.86 15.76 -26.82
C GLY A 429 -2.73 14.72 -27.09
N THR A 430 -2.34 14.43 -28.34
CA THR A 430 -1.38 13.34 -28.72
C THR A 430 -0.21 13.73 -29.66
N ARG A 431 0.96 13.02 -29.57
CA ARG A 431 1.86 12.48 -30.66
C ARG A 431 3.41 12.60 -30.47
N ASP A 432 4.11 11.45 -30.26
CA ASP A 432 5.11 10.75 -31.15
C ASP A 432 6.30 11.56 -31.80
N PRO A 433 7.63 11.14 -31.92
CA PRO A 433 8.10 9.78 -32.37
C PRO A 433 9.58 9.22 -32.25
N GLY A 434 9.78 7.91 -32.56
CA GLY A 434 11.00 7.38 -33.26
C GLY A 434 11.38 5.87 -33.12
N LEU A 435 11.27 5.06 -34.21
CA LEU A 435 11.46 3.59 -34.39
C LEU A 435 10.84 2.62 -33.36
N LEU A 436 10.91 2.91 -32.05
CA LEU A 436 9.88 2.49 -31.09
C LEU A 436 8.50 2.74 -31.72
N ARG A 437 8.38 3.90 -32.39
CA ARG A 437 7.39 4.32 -33.39
C ARG A 437 6.79 3.26 -34.32
N GLU A 438 7.49 2.23 -34.79
CA GLU A 438 6.86 1.26 -35.71
C GLU A 438 6.00 0.26 -34.95
N ILE A 439 6.54 -0.28 -33.86
CA ILE A 439 5.81 -1.14 -32.94
C ILE A 439 4.75 -0.30 -32.20
N GLU A 440 5.11 0.90 -31.74
CA GLU A 440 4.18 1.85 -31.12
C GLU A 440 3.09 2.30 -32.09
N ASN A 441 3.36 2.71 -33.34
CA ASN A 441 2.27 3.14 -34.25
C ASN A 441 1.32 2.00 -34.54
N ALA A 442 1.83 0.82 -34.90
CA ALA A 442 0.97 -0.33 -35.15
C ALA A 442 0.15 -0.72 -33.91
N LEU A 443 0.75 -0.60 -32.71
CA LEU A 443 0.05 -0.84 -31.45
C LEU A 443 -0.88 0.30 -31.03
N LEU A 444 -0.61 1.56 -31.37
CA LEU A 444 -1.41 2.75 -31.02
C LEU A 444 -2.62 2.89 -31.95
N GLU A 445 -2.42 2.68 -33.25
CA GLU A 445 -3.48 2.60 -34.26
C GLU A 445 -4.40 1.42 -33.96
N GLY A 446 -3.84 0.22 -33.73
CA GLY A 446 -4.61 -0.98 -33.40
C GLY A 446 -5.30 -0.94 -32.03
N ALA A 447 -4.66 -0.37 -31.00
CA ALA A 447 -5.28 -0.21 -29.69
C ALA A 447 -6.41 0.82 -29.69
N GLN A 448 -6.39 1.77 -30.62
CA GLN A 448 -7.29 2.93 -30.65
C GLN A 448 -7.40 3.65 -29.29
N GLY A 449 -6.35 3.63 -28.45
CA GLY A 449 -6.37 4.14 -27.07
C GLY A 449 -6.63 3.12 -25.96
N MET A 450 -6.54 1.80 -26.21
CA MET A 450 -6.69 0.72 -25.22
C MET A 450 -5.36 0.03 -24.86
N PHE A 451 -4.74 0.41 -23.76
CA PHE A 451 -3.47 -0.15 -23.28
C PHE A 451 -3.55 -1.64 -22.88
N LEU A 452 -4.71 -2.16 -22.47
CA LEU A 452 -4.91 -3.60 -22.24
C LEU A 452 -4.73 -4.41 -23.53
N TRP A 453 -5.22 -3.90 -24.66
CA TRP A 453 -4.98 -4.49 -25.97
C TRP A 453 -3.49 -4.43 -26.27
N VAL A 454 -2.81 -3.30 -26.03
CA VAL A 454 -1.34 -3.16 -26.21
C VAL A 454 -0.56 -4.22 -25.41
N VAL A 455 -0.86 -4.39 -24.11
CA VAL A 455 -0.20 -5.39 -23.25
C VAL A 455 -0.41 -6.81 -23.80
N LEU A 456 -1.64 -7.17 -24.17
CA LEU A 456 -1.95 -8.49 -24.73
C LEU A 456 -1.28 -8.73 -26.09
N GLN A 457 -1.09 -7.70 -26.92
CA GLN A 457 -0.29 -7.82 -28.14
C GLN A 457 1.20 -7.90 -27.85
N ILE A 458 1.73 -7.16 -26.87
CA ILE A 458 3.13 -7.25 -26.45
C ILE A 458 3.43 -8.68 -25.97
N ASP A 459 2.56 -9.26 -25.15
CA ASP A 459 2.67 -10.68 -24.76
C ASP A 459 2.65 -11.60 -26.00
N CYS A 460 1.76 -11.35 -26.97
CA CYS A 460 1.70 -12.12 -28.21
C CYS A 460 2.91 -11.94 -29.15
N ILE A 461 3.54 -10.76 -29.18
CA ILE A 461 4.71 -10.43 -30.01
C ILE A 461 5.98 -10.98 -29.35
N CYS A 462 6.12 -10.87 -28.03
CA CYS A 462 7.22 -11.45 -27.25
C CYS A 462 7.24 -12.99 -27.26
N MET A 463 6.15 -13.64 -27.69
CA MET A 463 6.11 -15.09 -27.93
C MET A 463 6.66 -15.51 -29.30
N GLU A 464 6.84 -14.60 -30.25
CA GLU A 464 7.32 -14.92 -31.59
C GLU A 464 8.85 -15.10 -31.61
N LYS A 465 9.32 -16.25 -32.11
CA LYS A 465 10.73 -16.67 -31.97
C LYS A 465 11.69 -16.10 -33.02
N THR A 466 11.22 -15.24 -33.92
CA THR A 466 12.02 -14.66 -35.01
C THR A 466 11.53 -13.26 -35.39
N ASP A 467 12.43 -12.40 -35.87
CA ASP A 467 12.11 -11.07 -36.38
C ASP A 467 11.15 -11.08 -37.59
N GLY A 468 11.07 -12.21 -38.30
CA GLY A 468 10.06 -12.44 -39.35
C GLY A 468 8.67 -12.61 -38.75
N GLY A 469 8.53 -13.49 -37.75
CA GLY A 469 7.28 -13.70 -37.02
C GLY A 469 6.81 -12.46 -36.26
N ILE A 470 7.73 -11.64 -35.73
CA ILE A 470 7.41 -10.34 -35.12
C ILE A 470 6.76 -9.41 -36.15
N ARG A 471 7.34 -9.25 -37.35
CA ARG A 471 6.78 -8.41 -38.42
C ARG A 471 5.45 -8.94 -38.95
N GLU A 472 5.30 -10.26 -39.10
CA GLU A 472 4.03 -10.89 -39.50
C GLU A 472 2.93 -10.72 -38.44
N SER A 473 3.28 -10.80 -37.16
CA SER A 473 2.36 -10.59 -36.04
C SER A 473 1.86 -9.14 -35.98
N ILE A 474 2.76 -8.17 -36.19
CA ILE A 474 2.48 -6.73 -36.31
C ILE A 474 1.62 -6.42 -37.55
N GLY A 475 1.92 -7.03 -38.70
CA GLY A 475 1.15 -6.84 -39.94
C GLY A 475 -0.28 -7.39 -39.89
N ASN A 476 -0.59 -8.28 -38.94
CA ASN A 476 -1.89 -8.93 -38.75
C ASN A 476 -2.52 -8.62 -37.38
N LEU A 477 -2.36 -7.41 -36.84
CA LEU A 477 -2.94 -7.04 -35.55
C LEU A 477 -4.48 -6.99 -35.60
N PRO A 478 -5.20 -7.59 -34.63
CA PRO A 478 -6.66 -7.65 -34.64
C PRO A 478 -7.29 -6.30 -34.29
N SER A 479 -8.22 -5.83 -35.12
CA SER A 479 -8.79 -4.47 -35.09
C SER A 479 -9.61 -4.11 -33.84
N ASP A 480 -10.01 -5.09 -33.02
CA ASP A 480 -10.82 -4.89 -31.83
C ASP A 480 -10.56 -5.96 -30.75
N LEU A 481 -11.13 -5.75 -29.56
CA LEU A 481 -11.07 -6.71 -28.44
C LEU A 481 -11.68 -8.06 -28.80
N TYR A 482 -12.76 -8.10 -29.58
CA TYR A 482 -13.45 -9.34 -29.92
C TYR A 482 -12.53 -10.25 -30.74
N SER A 483 -11.94 -9.70 -31.80
CA SER A 483 -10.97 -10.33 -32.68
C SER A 483 -9.68 -10.71 -31.94
N LEU A 484 -9.23 -9.88 -30.98
CA LEU A 484 -8.13 -10.22 -30.08
C LEU A 484 -8.47 -11.42 -29.19
N PHE A 485 -9.62 -11.42 -28.51
CA PHE A 485 -10.03 -12.56 -27.69
C PHE A 485 -10.22 -13.81 -28.56
N CYS A 486 -10.82 -13.73 -29.75
CA CYS A 486 -10.88 -14.83 -30.71
C CYS A 486 -9.47 -15.34 -31.07
N ARG A 487 -8.51 -14.47 -31.37
CA ARG A 487 -7.12 -14.86 -31.72
C ARG A 487 -6.37 -15.48 -30.54
N VAL A 488 -6.53 -14.96 -29.32
CA VAL A 488 -5.97 -15.54 -28.09
C VAL A 488 -6.58 -16.92 -27.84
N LEU A 489 -7.91 -17.04 -27.97
CA LEU A 489 -8.63 -18.30 -27.84
C LEU A 489 -8.20 -19.30 -28.93
N ASP A 490 -7.94 -18.87 -30.16
CA ASP A 490 -7.50 -19.75 -31.26
C ASP A 490 -6.01 -20.15 -31.14
N LYS A 491 -5.14 -19.25 -30.66
CA LYS A 491 -3.76 -19.61 -30.27
C LYS A 491 -3.78 -20.62 -29.11
N SER A 492 -4.63 -20.45 -28.09
CA SER A 492 -4.70 -21.37 -26.94
C SER A 492 -5.40 -22.71 -27.23
N LYS A 493 -6.28 -22.80 -28.24
CA LYS A 493 -6.87 -24.07 -28.71
C LYS A 493 -5.79 -25.10 -29.08
N ARG A 494 -4.63 -24.64 -29.55
CA ARG A 494 -3.47 -25.50 -29.90
C ARG A 494 -2.77 -26.10 -28.66
N LEU A 495 -2.99 -25.56 -27.46
CA LEU A 495 -2.31 -25.93 -26.21
C LEU A 495 -3.21 -26.71 -25.21
N ALA A 496 -4.53 -26.52 -25.24
CA ALA A 496 -5.47 -27.20 -24.35
C ALA A 496 -6.95 -27.22 -24.85
N PRO A 497 -7.26 -27.90 -25.98
CA PRO A 497 -8.55 -27.75 -26.67
C PRO A 497 -9.80 -28.17 -25.86
N LEU A 498 -9.66 -29.11 -24.92
CA LEU A 498 -10.81 -29.72 -24.21
C LEU A 498 -11.40 -28.87 -23.08
N PHE A 499 -10.61 -28.03 -22.42
CA PHE A 499 -11.03 -27.32 -21.19
C PHE A 499 -11.38 -25.86 -21.43
N GLN A 500 -10.72 -25.21 -22.39
CA GLN A 500 -10.87 -23.78 -22.66
C GLN A 500 -12.34 -23.32 -22.89
N PRO A 501 -13.21 -24.04 -23.64
CA PRO A 501 -14.60 -23.61 -23.82
C PRO A 501 -15.42 -23.72 -22.52
N LYS A 502 -15.07 -24.66 -21.62
CA LYS A 502 -15.69 -24.74 -20.29
C LYS A 502 -15.19 -23.60 -19.40
N ILE A 503 -13.89 -23.35 -19.35
CA ILE A 503 -13.29 -22.24 -18.56
C ILE A 503 -14.00 -20.93 -18.91
N LEU A 504 -14.10 -20.60 -20.20
CA LEU A 504 -14.71 -19.35 -20.64
C LEU A 504 -16.20 -19.28 -20.28
N LYS A 505 -16.95 -20.39 -20.42
CA LYS A 505 -18.36 -20.45 -19.97
C LYS A 505 -18.51 -20.27 -18.46
N CYS A 506 -17.65 -20.89 -17.66
CA CYS A 506 -17.64 -20.73 -16.21
C CYS A 506 -17.33 -19.28 -15.81
N LEU A 507 -16.35 -18.63 -16.46
CA LEU A 507 -16.01 -17.23 -16.20
C LEU A 507 -17.14 -16.26 -16.62
N LEU A 508 -17.78 -16.49 -17.77
CA LEU A 508 -18.89 -15.65 -18.27
C LEU A 508 -20.18 -15.81 -17.46
N ALA A 509 -20.41 -16.99 -16.86
CA ALA A 509 -21.59 -17.27 -16.03
C ALA A 509 -21.37 -16.98 -14.53
N ALA A 510 -20.15 -16.62 -14.11
CA ALA A 510 -19.84 -16.41 -12.71
C ALA A 510 -20.29 -15.03 -12.22
N TYR A 511 -21.20 -15.01 -11.24
CA TYR A 511 -21.66 -13.79 -10.57
C TYR A 511 -20.55 -13.04 -9.78
N ARG A 512 -19.48 -13.74 -9.41
CA ARG A 512 -18.28 -13.18 -8.75
C ARG A 512 -17.03 -13.87 -9.29
N PRO A 513 -15.83 -13.27 -9.14
CA PRO A 513 -14.58 -13.95 -9.46
C PRO A 513 -14.49 -15.34 -8.78
N LEU A 514 -14.25 -16.36 -9.60
CA LEU A 514 -14.03 -17.73 -9.14
C LEU A 514 -12.61 -17.88 -8.60
N THR A 515 -12.46 -18.58 -7.50
CA THR A 515 -11.15 -19.07 -7.06
C THR A 515 -10.65 -20.18 -8.00
N ALA A 516 -9.33 -20.44 -7.99
CA ALA A 516 -8.75 -21.51 -8.81
C ALA A 516 -9.36 -22.88 -8.48
N GLU A 517 -9.76 -23.11 -7.23
CA GLU A 517 -10.38 -24.35 -6.76
C GLU A 517 -11.83 -24.49 -7.23
N GLU A 518 -12.63 -23.42 -7.12
CA GLU A 518 -14.01 -23.40 -7.66
C GLU A 518 -14.02 -23.61 -9.18
N LEU A 519 -13.03 -23.04 -9.89
CA LEU A 519 -12.85 -23.29 -11.32
C LEU A 519 -12.43 -24.75 -11.58
N ARG A 520 -11.59 -25.35 -10.74
CA ARG A 520 -11.19 -26.77 -10.82
C ARG A 520 -12.39 -27.70 -10.70
N GLU A 521 -13.25 -27.47 -9.71
CA GLU A 521 -14.49 -28.23 -9.53
C GLU A 521 -15.46 -28.03 -10.71
N ALA A 522 -15.66 -26.78 -11.18
CA ALA A 522 -16.54 -26.49 -12.30
C ALA A 522 -16.10 -27.17 -13.62
N LEU A 523 -14.80 -27.37 -13.84
CA LEU A 523 -14.27 -28.06 -15.02
C LEU A 523 -14.44 -29.58 -14.99
N ALA A 524 -14.41 -30.18 -13.78
CA ALA A 524 -14.57 -31.61 -13.57
C ALA A 524 -15.99 -32.13 -13.87
N VAL A 525 -17.01 -31.25 -13.81
CA VAL A 525 -18.41 -31.61 -14.08
C VAL A 525 -18.63 -32.01 -15.55
N LYS A 526 -19.26 -33.17 -15.77
CA LYS A 526 -19.76 -33.63 -17.08
C LYS A 526 -21.28 -33.77 -17.04
N ALA A 527 -21.96 -33.33 -18.10
CA ALA A 527 -23.41 -33.48 -18.21
C ALA A 527 -23.80 -34.97 -18.19
N GLY A 528 -24.84 -35.31 -17.42
CA GLY A 528 -25.35 -36.68 -17.28
C GLY A 528 -24.64 -37.55 -16.23
N ILE A 529 -23.65 -37.03 -15.48
CA ILE A 529 -22.95 -37.80 -14.43
C ILE A 529 -23.15 -37.14 -13.07
N THR A 530 -23.82 -37.84 -12.16
CA THR A 530 -24.17 -37.39 -10.79
C THR A 530 -23.16 -37.81 -9.72
N ILE A 531 -22.15 -38.61 -10.06
CA ILE A 531 -21.18 -39.17 -9.10
C ILE A 531 -19.79 -38.54 -9.32
N ARG A 532 -19.19 -38.04 -8.22
CA ARG A 532 -17.89 -37.35 -8.20
C ARG A 532 -16.73 -38.35 -8.32
N HIS A 533 -16.04 -38.37 -9.46
CA HIS A 533 -14.77 -39.08 -9.64
C HIS A 533 -13.58 -38.12 -9.52
N ARG A 534 -12.63 -38.42 -8.61
CA ARG A 534 -11.38 -37.65 -8.47
C ARG A 534 -10.52 -37.70 -9.74
N ASP A 535 -10.65 -38.76 -10.53
CA ASP A 535 -9.88 -39.03 -11.75
C ASP A 535 -10.15 -38.03 -12.90
N TRP A 536 -11.16 -37.16 -12.76
CA TRP A 536 -11.49 -36.11 -13.74
C TRP A 536 -11.19 -34.70 -13.24
N GLU A 537 -10.64 -34.56 -12.03
CA GLU A 537 -10.17 -33.27 -11.54
C GLU A 537 -8.88 -32.88 -12.30
N VAL A 538 -8.75 -31.61 -12.70
CA VAL A 538 -7.54 -31.14 -13.39
C VAL A 538 -6.40 -31.06 -12.38
N ASN A 539 -5.45 -32.01 -12.47
CA ASN A 539 -4.33 -32.15 -11.53
C ASN A 539 -3.47 -30.88 -11.39
N ASP A 540 -3.41 -30.05 -12.43
CA ASP A 540 -2.64 -28.80 -12.38
C ASP A 540 -3.23 -27.73 -13.30
N ILE A 541 -3.95 -26.78 -12.70
CA ILE A 541 -4.44 -25.58 -13.39
C ILE A 541 -3.34 -24.52 -13.50
N LEU A 542 -2.37 -24.51 -12.57
CA LEU A 542 -1.40 -23.42 -12.45
C LEU A 542 -0.17 -23.61 -13.33
N SER A 543 0.34 -24.83 -13.54
CA SER A 543 1.52 -25.04 -14.40
C SER A 543 1.29 -24.69 -15.87
N LYS A 544 0.03 -24.78 -16.36
CA LYS A 544 -0.33 -24.29 -17.70
C LYS A 544 -0.43 -22.76 -17.82
N PHE A 545 -0.47 -22.03 -16.71
CA PHE A 545 -0.31 -20.57 -16.69
C PHE A 545 1.12 -20.14 -16.33
N SER A 546 1.89 -20.95 -15.59
CA SER A 546 3.29 -20.60 -15.23
C SER A 546 4.34 -20.99 -16.29
N SER A 547 4.01 -21.89 -17.22
CA SER A 547 4.92 -22.33 -18.30
C SER A 547 5.29 -21.23 -19.31
N GLN A 548 4.65 -20.06 -19.27
CA GLN A 548 5.06 -18.86 -20.03
C GLN A 548 6.08 -17.95 -19.31
N GLN A 549 6.53 -18.28 -18.09
CA GLN A 549 7.53 -17.48 -17.36
C GLN A 549 8.84 -18.20 -17.04
N GLN A 550 9.11 -19.39 -17.61
CA GLN A 550 10.28 -20.19 -17.20
C GLN A 550 11.24 -20.68 -18.29
N GLU A 551 10.97 -20.47 -19.58
CA GLU A 551 11.94 -20.80 -20.65
C GLU A 551 12.11 -19.69 -21.70
N SER A 552 13.00 -18.75 -21.38
CA SER A 552 13.89 -18.12 -22.36
C SER A 552 15.25 -17.91 -21.70
N VAL A 553 16.05 -18.98 -21.68
CA VAL A 553 17.47 -18.91 -21.31
C VAL A 553 18.25 -18.52 -22.57
N LEU A 554 18.50 -17.21 -22.71
CA LEU A 554 19.79 -16.59 -23.08
C LEU A 554 19.64 -15.06 -23.09
#